data_AF-A0A7S4HVX2-F1
#
_entry.id   AF-A0A7S4HVX2-F1
#
_cell.length_a   1.000
_cell.length_b   1.000
_cell.length_c   1.000
_cell.angle_alpha   90.00
_cell.angle_beta   90.00
_cell.angle_gamma   90.00
#
_symmetry.space_group_name_H-M   'P 1'
#
loop_
_entity.id
_entity.type
_entity.pdbx_description
1 polymer ?
#
loop_
_entity_poly.entity_id
_entity_poly.type
_entity_poly.pdbx_seq_one_letter_code
_entity_poly.pdbx_strand_id
1 'polypeptide(L)'
;RDLFSLWSDALATGSSKLVAKRYAAKPILLPTVSDTPRTDYDGLTDYFDAFLQKKPQGEIIDGKITIGDGWAMDAGVYDFTMGVDGSKVSARYSFVYVEENGYWRIAHHHSSVMPEGTANAQAISEAEVRDLFQLWNGALATLDSSKVAARYSKEGVLLPTVSDTPRTDFDGIKDYFDAFLLKQPQGEIVE
;
A
#
# COMPACT_ATOMS: atom_id res chain seq x y z
N ARG A 1 -22.34 6.44 16.70
CA ARG A 1 -21.71 5.42 15.83
C ARG A 1 -21.20 4.27 16.70
N ASP A 2 -22.03 3.83 17.65
CA ASP A 2 -21.54 3.09 18.82
C ASP A 2 -21.15 1.66 18.45
N LEU A 3 -21.73 1.12 17.38
CA LEU A 3 -21.34 -0.18 16.82
C LEU A 3 -19.91 -0.19 16.28
N PHE A 4 -19.44 0.93 15.70
CA PHE A 4 -18.04 1.11 15.32
C PHE A 4 -17.16 1.23 16.56
N SER A 5 -17.58 2.01 17.57
CA SER A 5 -16.84 2.12 18.84
C SER A 5 -16.65 0.76 19.51
N LEU A 6 -17.71 -0.07 19.60
CA LEU A 6 -17.60 -1.43 20.15
C LEU A 6 -16.64 -2.32 19.36
N TRP A 7 -16.54 -2.13 18.04
CA TRP A 7 -15.57 -2.85 17.21
C TRP A 7 -14.14 -2.33 17.43
N SER A 8 -13.97 -1.00 17.51
CA SER A 8 -12.68 -0.36 17.82
C SER A 8 -12.18 -0.72 19.21
N ASP A 9 -13.05 -0.77 20.21
CA ASP A 9 -12.72 -1.21 21.57
C ASP A 9 -12.24 -2.66 21.57
N ALA A 10 -12.87 -3.53 20.76
CA ALA A 10 -12.42 -4.90 20.59
C ALA A 10 -11.03 -4.99 19.92
N LEU A 11 -10.70 -4.09 18.98
CA LEU A 11 -9.34 -4.01 18.43
C LEU A 11 -8.34 -3.61 19.52
N ALA A 12 -8.69 -2.63 20.36
CA ALA A 12 -7.83 -2.11 21.40
C ALA A 12 -7.46 -3.16 22.46
N THR A 13 -8.26 -4.22 22.63
CA THR A 13 -7.90 -5.33 23.54
C THR A 13 -6.78 -6.22 22.99
N GLY A 14 -6.43 -6.13 21.70
CA GLY A 14 -5.48 -7.02 21.04
C GLY A 14 -5.95 -8.48 20.95
N SER A 15 -7.25 -8.76 21.11
CA SER A 15 -7.78 -10.12 21.07
C SER A 15 -8.61 -10.35 19.80
N SER A 16 -8.05 -11.10 18.86
CA SER A 16 -8.74 -11.50 17.61
C SER A 16 -10.09 -12.16 17.88
N LYS A 17 -10.20 -12.96 18.95
CA LYS A 17 -11.46 -13.59 19.39
C LYS A 17 -12.51 -12.58 19.83
N LEU A 18 -12.13 -11.50 20.53
CA LEU A 18 -13.08 -10.45 20.92
C LEU A 18 -13.53 -9.63 19.70
N VAL A 19 -12.62 -9.39 18.75
CA VAL A 19 -12.96 -8.74 17.48
C VAL A 19 -13.91 -9.61 16.66
N ALA A 20 -13.60 -10.89 16.47
CA ALA A 20 -14.42 -11.85 15.73
C ALA A 20 -15.83 -11.99 16.35
N LYS A 21 -15.95 -11.91 17.68
CA LYS A 21 -17.26 -11.87 18.36
C LYS A 21 -18.11 -10.65 18.00
N ARG A 22 -17.59 -9.59 17.37
CA ARG A 22 -18.43 -8.48 16.88
C ARG A 22 -19.15 -8.81 15.57
N TYR A 23 -18.75 -9.90 14.90
CA TYR A 23 -19.32 -10.34 13.63
C TYR A 23 -20.48 -11.32 13.84
N ALA A 24 -21.33 -11.42 12.81
CA ALA A 24 -22.48 -12.32 12.76
C ALA A 24 -22.03 -13.79 12.63
N ALA A 25 -22.96 -14.73 12.78
CA ALA A 25 -22.65 -16.17 12.65
C ALA A 25 -22.15 -16.57 11.24
N LYS A 26 -22.58 -15.86 10.20
CA LYS A 26 -22.14 -16.02 8.80
C LYS A 26 -21.59 -14.70 8.27
N PRO A 27 -20.39 -14.29 8.70
CA PRO A 27 -19.85 -13.00 8.36
C PRO A 27 -19.24 -13.01 6.95
N ILE A 28 -19.05 -11.84 6.37
CA ILE A 28 -18.17 -11.63 5.22
C ILE A 28 -17.24 -10.47 5.54
N LEU A 29 -15.95 -10.73 5.61
CA LEU A 29 -14.91 -9.71 5.66
C LEU A 29 -14.11 -9.74 4.36
N LEU A 30 -14.07 -8.59 3.68
CA LEU A 30 -13.19 -8.28 2.56
C LEU A 30 -12.12 -7.31 3.09
N PRO A 31 -10.96 -7.82 3.54
CA PRO A 31 -10.01 -7.02 4.28
C PRO A 31 -9.08 -6.21 3.37
N THR A 32 -8.42 -5.20 3.96
CA THR A 32 -7.54 -4.27 3.26
C THR A 32 -6.26 -4.90 2.72
N VAL A 33 -5.72 -5.91 3.42
CA VAL A 33 -4.36 -6.45 3.19
C VAL A 33 -4.35 -7.96 2.89
N SER A 34 -5.47 -8.52 2.43
CA SER A 34 -5.54 -9.91 1.98
C SER A 34 -6.55 -10.08 0.85
N ASP A 35 -6.15 -10.81 -0.19
CA ASP A 35 -7.03 -11.14 -1.32
C ASP A 35 -8.08 -12.21 -0.98
N THR A 36 -7.94 -12.88 0.15
CA THR A 36 -8.81 -13.98 0.56
C THR A 36 -9.94 -13.45 1.46
N PRO A 37 -11.22 -13.55 1.05
CA PRO A 37 -12.35 -13.24 1.93
C PRO A 37 -12.37 -14.11 3.19
N ARG A 38 -12.82 -13.56 4.31
CA ARG A 38 -13.06 -14.34 5.54
C ARG A 38 -14.56 -14.49 5.75
N THR A 39 -15.03 -15.73 5.76
CA THR A 39 -16.47 -16.04 5.75
C THR A 39 -16.95 -16.81 6.99
N ASP A 40 -16.06 -17.03 7.95
CA ASP A 40 -16.32 -17.76 9.19
C ASP A 40 -15.48 -17.19 10.33
N TYR A 41 -15.73 -17.70 11.54
CA TYR A 41 -15.06 -17.25 12.75
C TYR A 41 -13.54 -17.47 12.70
N ASP A 42 -13.10 -18.63 12.22
CA ASP A 42 -11.68 -18.99 12.20
C ASP A 42 -10.91 -18.10 11.23
N GLY A 43 -11.46 -17.85 10.04
CA GLY A 43 -10.89 -16.92 9.06
C GLY A 43 -10.82 -15.48 9.57
N LEU A 44 -11.83 -15.02 10.33
CA LEU A 44 -11.77 -13.72 10.99
C LEU A 44 -10.65 -13.68 12.02
N THR A 45 -10.53 -14.70 12.89
CA THR A 45 -9.48 -14.72 13.91
C THR A 45 -8.09 -14.76 13.30
N ASP A 46 -7.86 -15.57 12.26
CA ASP A 46 -6.61 -15.63 11.51
C ASP A 46 -6.21 -14.25 10.97
N TYR A 47 -7.14 -13.55 10.30
CA TYR A 47 -6.88 -12.21 9.79
C TYR A 47 -6.53 -11.23 10.92
N PHE A 48 -7.32 -11.25 12.01
CA PHE A 48 -7.12 -10.31 13.12
C PHE A 48 -5.88 -10.64 13.96
N ASP A 49 -5.43 -11.89 14.04
CA ASP A 49 -4.17 -12.25 14.69
C ASP A 49 -2.97 -11.54 14.05
N ALA A 50 -2.95 -11.41 12.72
CA ALA A 50 -1.94 -10.64 12.01
C ALA A 50 -2.18 -9.13 12.09
N PHE A 51 -3.43 -8.67 11.89
CA PHE A 51 -3.74 -7.24 11.87
C PHE A 51 -3.48 -6.55 13.21
N LEU A 52 -3.80 -7.22 14.33
CA LEU A 52 -3.66 -6.67 15.68
C LEU A 52 -2.19 -6.53 16.13
N GLN A 53 -1.25 -7.25 15.52
CA GLN A 53 0.18 -7.05 15.77
C GLN A 53 0.63 -5.62 15.42
N LYS A 54 -0.07 -4.95 14.49
CA LYS A 54 0.19 -3.56 14.11
C LYS A 54 -0.39 -2.53 15.08
N LYS A 55 -1.10 -2.97 16.13
CA LYS A 55 -1.81 -2.12 17.11
C LYS A 55 -2.68 -1.04 16.45
N PRO A 56 -3.59 -1.42 15.54
CA PRO A 56 -4.36 -0.49 14.73
C PRO A 56 -5.38 0.29 15.58
N GLN A 57 -5.50 1.59 15.32
CA GLN A 57 -6.50 2.48 15.92
C GLN A 57 -7.26 3.16 14.79
N GLY A 58 -8.58 2.94 14.72
CA GLY A 58 -9.43 3.42 13.63
C GLY A 58 -10.26 4.64 14.03
N GLU A 59 -10.32 5.63 13.15
CA GLU A 59 -11.16 6.82 13.30
C GLU A 59 -11.98 7.05 12.03
N ILE A 60 -13.31 7.18 12.16
CA ILE A 60 -14.15 7.51 11.00
C ILE A 60 -14.04 9.00 10.70
N ILE A 61 -13.63 9.31 9.46
CA ILE A 61 -13.44 10.67 8.97
C ILE A 61 -14.73 11.19 8.32
N ASP A 62 -15.33 10.37 7.46
CA ASP A 62 -16.60 10.69 6.80
C ASP A 62 -17.41 9.40 6.57
N GLY A 63 -18.72 9.51 6.45
CA GLY A 63 -19.54 8.40 6.02
C GLY A 63 -21.03 8.66 6.13
N LYS A 64 -21.80 7.79 5.48
CA LYS A 64 -23.26 7.85 5.43
C LYS A 64 -23.85 6.62 6.09
N ILE A 65 -24.82 6.86 6.97
CA ILE A 65 -25.59 5.82 7.64
C ILE A 65 -26.91 5.61 6.88
N THR A 66 -27.26 4.36 6.64
CA THR A 66 -28.58 3.94 6.14
C THR A 66 -29.17 2.93 7.11
N ILE A 67 -30.43 3.12 7.49
CA ILE A 67 -31.14 2.25 8.43
C ILE A 67 -32.29 1.60 7.67
N GLY A 68 -32.40 0.29 7.76
CA GLY A 68 -33.53 -0.48 7.29
C GLY A 68 -34.20 -1.25 8.43
N ASP A 69 -35.21 -2.04 8.09
CA ASP A 69 -35.87 -2.91 9.05
C ASP A 69 -35.00 -4.13 9.35
N GLY A 70 -34.53 -4.27 10.59
CA GLY A 70 -33.64 -5.35 11.04
C GLY A 70 -32.19 -5.26 10.55
N TRP A 71 -31.78 -4.18 9.89
CA TRP A 71 -30.39 -3.98 9.46
C TRP A 71 -29.98 -2.50 9.43
N ALA A 72 -28.69 -2.23 9.49
CA ALA A 72 -28.11 -0.90 9.32
C ALA A 72 -26.82 -0.98 8.53
N MET A 73 -26.43 0.10 7.87
CA MET A 73 -25.14 0.22 7.19
C MET A 73 -24.49 1.56 7.51
N ASP A 74 -23.19 1.53 7.80
CA ASP A 74 -22.32 2.71 7.83
C ASP A 74 -21.22 2.51 6.80
N ALA A 75 -21.11 3.41 5.85
CA ALA A 75 -20.13 3.33 4.76
C ALA A 75 -19.50 4.69 4.51
N GLY A 76 -18.19 4.72 4.31
CA GLY A 76 -17.45 5.96 4.19
C GLY A 76 -15.94 5.77 4.18
N VAL A 77 -15.23 6.70 4.80
CA VAL A 77 -13.77 6.72 4.90
C VAL A 77 -13.36 6.77 6.37
N TYR A 78 -12.38 5.96 6.73
CA TYR A 78 -11.70 6.03 8.01
C TYR A 78 -10.18 6.14 7.82
N ASP A 79 -9.52 6.56 8.87
CA ASP A 79 -8.07 6.48 9.00
C ASP A 79 -7.70 5.42 10.04
N PHE A 80 -6.67 4.64 9.74
CA PHE A 80 -5.99 3.82 10.72
C PHE A 80 -4.63 4.42 11.07
N THR A 81 -4.36 4.54 12.37
CA THR A 81 -3.00 4.77 12.88
C THR A 81 -2.45 3.45 13.42
N MET A 82 -1.28 3.03 12.94
CA MET A 82 -0.60 1.82 13.40
C MET A 82 0.25 2.16 14.62
N GLY A 83 -0.05 1.56 15.77
CA GLY A 83 0.67 1.85 17.02
C GLY A 83 2.11 1.32 17.07
N VAL A 84 2.56 0.55 16.07
CA VAL A 84 3.93 0.04 16.00
C VAL A 84 4.94 1.08 15.50
N ASP A 85 4.53 1.97 14.60
CA ASP A 85 5.41 2.95 13.94
C ASP A 85 4.78 4.34 13.74
N GLY A 86 3.50 4.51 14.11
CA GLY A 86 2.74 5.74 13.91
C GLY A 86 2.29 5.98 12.47
N SER A 87 2.50 5.02 11.56
CA SER A 87 2.06 5.13 10.18
C SER A 87 0.54 5.27 10.10
N LYS A 88 0.08 6.07 9.14
CA LYS A 88 -1.34 6.33 8.90
C LYS A 88 -1.77 5.80 7.55
N VAL A 89 -2.94 5.17 7.51
CA VAL A 89 -3.54 4.63 6.28
C VAL A 89 -4.99 5.07 6.21
N SER A 90 -5.33 5.84 5.18
CA SER A 90 -6.71 6.15 4.83
C SER A 90 -7.31 5.03 3.99
N ALA A 91 -8.54 4.64 4.33
CA ALA A 91 -9.24 3.55 3.67
C ALA A 91 -10.75 3.79 3.63
N ARG A 92 -11.38 3.23 2.60
CA ARG A 92 -12.83 3.18 2.45
C ARG A 92 -13.36 1.97 3.19
N TYR A 93 -14.53 2.11 3.79
CA TYR A 93 -15.18 1.02 4.51
C TYR A 93 -16.67 0.91 4.19
N SER A 94 -17.21 -0.27 4.43
CA SER A 94 -18.64 -0.50 4.54
C SER A 94 -18.89 -1.56 5.61
N PHE A 95 -19.55 -1.18 6.70
CA PHE A 95 -20.08 -2.09 7.70
C PHE A 95 -21.58 -2.24 7.48
N VAL A 96 -22.04 -3.47 7.26
CA VAL A 96 -23.45 -3.85 7.30
C VAL A 96 -23.68 -4.61 8.59
N TYR A 97 -24.62 -4.12 9.39
CA TYR A 97 -25.02 -4.67 10.67
C TYR A 97 -26.39 -5.32 10.56
N VAL A 98 -26.56 -6.44 11.25
CA VAL A 98 -27.84 -7.12 11.45
C VAL A 98 -28.04 -7.38 12.94
N GLU A 99 -29.28 -7.45 13.38
CA GLU A 99 -29.60 -7.86 14.75
C GLU A 99 -29.76 -9.38 14.83
N GLU A 100 -28.95 -10.02 15.67
CA GLU A 100 -29.02 -11.46 15.97
C GLU A 100 -29.22 -11.64 17.48
N ASN A 101 -30.35 -12.24 17.87
CA ASN A 101 -30.68 -12.54 19.27
C ASN A 101 -30.60 -11.33 20.21
N GLY A 102 -31.05 -10.15 19.76
CA GLY A 102 -31.00 -8.90 20.55
C GLY A 102 -29.65 -8.18 20.51
N TYR A 103 -28.70 -8.63 19.69
CA TYR A 103 -27.38 -8.02 19.56
C TYR A 103 -27.08 -7.62 18.11
N TRP A 104 -26.66 -6.39 17.91
CA TRP A 104 -26.13 -5.93 16.63
C TRP A 104 -24.76 -6.54 16.34
N ARG A 105 -24.65 -7.20 15.18
CA ARG A 105 -23.46 -7.89 14.69
C ARG A 105 -23.10 -7.42 13.29
N ILE A 106 -21.82 -7.46 12.94
CA ILE A 106 -21.33 -7.16 11.59
C ILE A 106 -21.59 -8.37 10.69
N ALA A 107 -22.52 -8.24 9.75
CA ALA A 107 -22.78 -9.26 8.72
C ALA A 107 -21.80 -9.12 7.54
N HIS A 108 -21.49 -7.89 7.14
CA HIS A 108 -20.54 -7.62 6.06
C HIS A 108 -19.62 -6.47 6.44
N HIS A 109 -18.32 -6.65 6.21
CA HIS A 109 -17.30 -5.63 6.35
C HIS A 109 -16.43 -5.63 5.10
N HIS A 110 -16.46 -4.56 4.33
CA HIS A 110 -15.49 -4.30 3.29
C HIS A 110 -14.55 -3.19 3.75
N SER A 111 -13.25 -3.40 3.60
CA SER A 111 -12.22 -2.37 3.81
C SER A 111 -11.22 -2.40 2.68
N SER A 112 -10.93 -1.23 2.10
CA SER A 112 -9.94 -1.11 1.05
C SER A 112 -9.22 0.22 1.14
N VAL A 113 -7.90 0.22 0.93
CA VAL A 113 -7.11 1.46 0.84
C VAL A 113 -7.70 2.41 -0.20
N MET A 114 -7.41 3.70 -0.04
CA MET A 114 -7.76 4.69 -1.05
C MET A 114 -7.13 4.30 -2.39
N PRO A 115 -7.91 4.29 -3.50
CA PRO A 115 -7.41 3.85 -4.79
C PRO A 115 -6.30 4.77 -5.31
N GLU A 116 -6.41 6.08 -5.10
CA GLU A 116 -5.38 7.05 -5.48
C GLU A 116 -4.08 6.90 -4.65
N GLY A 117 -4.19 6.43 -3.39
CA GLY A 117 -3.05 6.13 -2.53
C GLY A 117 -2.29 4.85 -2.91
N THR A 118 -2.82 4.06 -3.84
CA THR A 118 -2.12 2.90 -4.43
C THR A 118 -1.37 3.24 -5.72
N ALA A 119 -1.30 4.52 -6.10
CA ALA A 119 -0.34 4.99 -7.10
C ALA A 119 1.08 4.75 -6.56
N ASN A 120 1.68 3.63 -6.98
CA ASN A 120 2.99 3.12 -6.62
C ASN A 120 4.13 4.14 -6.80
N ALA A 121 4.30 5.03 -5.84
CA ALA A 121 5.53 5.78 -5.63
C ALA A 121 5.87 5.67 -4.15
N GLN A 122 6.56 4.58 -3.77
CA GLN A 122 7.27 4.58 -2.50
C GLN A 122 8.28 5.74 -2.54
N ALA A 123 8.26 6.58 -1.52
CA ALA A 123 9.28 7.59 -1.34
C ALA A 123 10.64 6.87 -1.21
N ILE A 124 11.61 7.27 -2.02
CA ILE A 124 12.99 6.79 -1.95
C ILE A 124 13.75 7.64 -0.93
N SER A 125 14.53 7.02 -0.05
CA SER A 125 15.40 7.71 0.91
C SER A 125 16.63 8.30 0.23
N GLU A 126 17.31 9.27 0.87
CA GLU A 126 18.56 9.84 0.32
C GLU A 126 19.63 8.75 0.10
N ALA A 127 19.72 7.77 1.01
CA ALA A 127 20.64 6.64 0.89
C ALA A 127 20.33 5.79 -0.35
N GLU A 128 19.06 5.44 -0.56
CA GLU A 128 18.65 4.66 -1.74
C GLU A 128 18.85 5.44 -3.04
N VAL A 129 18.66 6.78 -3.04
CA VAL A 129 18.99 7.63 -4.20
C VAL A 129 20.49 7.55 -4.50
N ARG A 130 21.35 7.60 -3.48
CA ARG A 130 22.81 7.45 -3.66
C ARG A 130 23.17 6.06 -4.18
N ASP A 131 22.47 5.02 -3.75
CA ASP A 131 22.70 3.65 -4.23
C ASP A 131 22.30 3.43 -5.70
N LEU A 132 21.38 4.23 -6.26
CA LEU A 132 21.06 4.19 -7.70
C LEU A 132 22.28 4.48 -8.57
N PHE A 133 23.25 5.26 -8.08
CA PHE A 133 24.51 5.49 -8.79
C PHE A 133 25.28 4.19 -9.00
N GLN A 134 25.30 3.29 -8.01
CA GLN A 134 26.00 2.01 -8.13
C GLN A 134 25.34 1.09 -9.15
N LEU A 135 24.01 1.11 -9.26
CA LEU A 135 23.29 0.37 -10.31
C LEU A 135 23.62 0.92 -11.70
N TRP A 136 23.74 2.25 -11.84
CA TRP A 136 24.12 2.89 -13.10
C TRP A 136 25.58 2.60 -13.48
N ASN A 137 26.51 2.71 -12.52
CA ASN A 137 27.91 2.33 -12.69
C ASN A 137 28.08 0.84 -13.04
N GLY A 138 27.31 -0.03 -12.39
CA GLY A 138 27.27 -1.46 -12.71
C GLY A 138 26.87 -1.69 -14.16
N ALA A 139 25.93 -0.90 -14.70
CA ALA A 139 25.55 -0.97 -16.11
C ALA A 139 26.70 -0.51 -17.03
N LEU A 140 27.40 0.60 -16.71
CA LEU A 140 28.59 1.03 -17.48
C LEU A 140 29.65 -0.07 -17.55
N ALA A 141 29.94 -0.72 -16.43
CA ALA A 141 30.95 -1.76 -16.34
C ALA A 141 30.66 -2.98 -17.22
N THR A 142 29.40 -3.18 -17.63
CA THR A 142 29.04 -4.27 -18.56
C THR A 142 29.47 -4.01 -20.00
N LEU A 143 29.79 -2.75 -20.35
CA LEU A 143 30.03 -2.29 -21.72
C LEU A 143 28.88 -2.60 -22.69
N ASP A 144 27.65 -2.78 -22.17
CA ASP A 144 26.42 -3.00 -22.92
C ASP A 144 25.54 -1.74 -22.87
N SER A 145 25.48 -1.03 -24.00
CA SER A 145 24.71 0.21 -24.14
C SER A 145 23.22 0.04 -23.86
N SER A 146 22.65 -1.14 -24.14
CA SER A 146 21.24 -1.42 -23.90
C SER A 146 20.95 -1.50 -22.39
N LYS A 147 21.89 -2.05 -21.61
CA LYS A 147 21.78 -2.10 -20.15
C LYS A 147 21.88 -0.71 -19.53
N VAL A 148 22.74 0.15 -20.08
CA VAL A 148 22.85 1.54 -19.63
C VAL A 148 21.58 2.32 -19.96
N ALA A 149 21.09 2.23 -21.20
CA ALA A 149 19.85 2.88 -21.63
C ALA A 149 18.64 2.42 -20.80
N ALA A 150 18.60 1.14 -20.40
CA ALA A 150 17.56 0.58 -19.52
C ALA A 150 17.62 1.08 -18.06
N ARG A 151 18.58 1.94 -17.68
CA ARG A 151 18.57 2.66 -16.39
C ARG A 151 17.79 3.97 -16.44
N TYR A 152 17.45 4.45 -17.63
CA TYR A 152 16.66 5.68 -17.81
C TYR A 152 15.18 5.35 -17.85
N SER A 153 14.35 6.28 -17.36
CA SER A 153 12.90 6.17 -17.52
C SER A 153 12.50 6.32 -19.00
N LYS A 154 11.26 5.96 -19.34
CA LYS A 154 10.73 6.12 -20.70
C LYS A 154 10.73 7.57 -21.19
N GLU A 155 10.69 8.53 -20.28
CA GLU A 155 10.73 9.98 -20.54
C GLU A 155 12.07 10.59 -20.10
N GLY A 156 13.09 9.75 -19.89
CA GLY A 156 14.39 10.17 -19.44
C GLY A 156 15.08 11.05 -20.48
N VAL A 157 15.72 12.13 -20.01
CA VAL A 157 16.54 13.00 -20.85
C VAL A 157 18.00 12.79 -20.49
N LEU A 158 18.80 12.38 -21.47
CA LEU A 158 20.25 12.41 -21.38
C LEU A 158 20.77 13.64 -22.12
N LEU A 159 21.53 14.46 -21.41
CA LEU A 159 22.38 15.51 -21.97
C LEU A 159 23.82 14.99 -21.98
N PRO A 160 24.29 14.43 -23.11
CA PRO A 160 25.56 13.73 -23.15
C PRO A 160 26.78 14.68 -23.06
N THR A 161 27.85 14.23 -22.41
CA THR A 161 29.07 15.03 -22.21
C THR A 161 29.85 15.28 -23.51
N VAL A 162 29.75 14.39 -24.50
CA VAL A 162 30.52 14.47 -25.76
C VAL A 162 29.64 14.65 -27.01
N SER A 163 28.44 15.21 -26.86
CA SER A 163 27.50 15.48 -27.97
C SER A 163 26.56 16.63 -27.63
N ASP A 164 26.31 17.53 -28.58
CA ASP A 164 25.37 18.66 -28.39
C ASP A 164 23.88 18.27 -28.59
N THR A 165 23.60 17.02 -28.99
CA THR A 165 22.24 16.54 -29.22
C THR A 165 21.69 15.82 -27.97
N PRO A 166 20.63 16.34 -27.33
CA PRO A 166 19.92 15.63 -26.26
C PRO A 166 19.33 14.30 -26.76
N ARG A 167 19.27 13.30 -25.88
CA ARG A 167 18.58 12.03 -26.13
C ARG A 167 17.36 11.94 -25.21
N THR A 168 16.20 11.70 -25.79
CA THR A 168 14.90 11.77 -25.08
C THR A 168 14.12 10.46 -25.15
N ASP A 169 14.75 9.41 -25.68
CA ASP A 169 14.20 8.07 -25.80
C ASP A 169 15.30 7.01 -25.60
N PHE A 170 14.87 5.76 -25.49
CA PHE A 170 15.78 4.62 -25.25
C PHE A 170 16.82 4.48 -26.37
N ASP A 171 16.39 4.54 -27.64
CA ASP A 171 17.26 4.30 -28.79
C ASP A 171 18.33 5.38 -28.92
N GLY A 172 17.98 6.65 -28.70
CA GLY A 172 18.93 7.75 -28.71
C GLY A 172 19.94 7.67 -27.56
N ILE A 173 19.51 7.28 -26.36
CA ILE A 173 20.41 7.06 -25.21
C ILE A 173 21.36 5.90 -25.51
N LYS A 174 20.84 4.79 -26.03
CA LYS A 174 21.64 3.63 -26.42
C LYS A 174 22.68 3.99 -27.48
N ASP A 175 22.29 4.71 -28.53
CA ASP A 175 23.18 5.20 -29.61
C ASP A 175 24.37 5.97 -29.05
N TYR A 176 24.13 6.88 -28.10
CA TYR A 176 25.22 7.60 -27.45
C TYR A 176 26.17 6.65 -26.70
N PHE A 177 25.62 5.70 -25.96
CA PHE A 177 26.43 4.75 -25.17
C PHE A 177 27.15 3.70 -26.03
N ASP A 178 26.68 3.40 -27.25
CA ASP A 178 27.41 2.55 -28.20
C ASP A 178 28.81 3.13 -28.49
N ALA A 179 28.93 4.45 -28.61
CA ALA A 179 30.22 5.13 -28.80
C ALA A 179 30.95 5.41 -27.48
N PHE A 180 30.23 5.84 -26.44
CA PHE A 180 30.84 6.26 -25.17
C PHE A 180 31.51 5.09 -24.44
N LEU A 181 30.92 3.89 -24.47
CA LEU A 181 31.44 2.72 -23.76
C LEU A 181 32.73 2.17 -24.36
N LEU A 182 33.08 2.51 -25.62
CA LEU A 182 34.39 2.19 -26.20
C LEU A 182 35.56 2.81 -25.41
N LYS A 183 35.29 3.85 -24.62
CA LYS A 183 36.27 4.50 -23.74
C LYS A 183 36.43 3.82 -22.39
N GLN A 184 35.67 2.75 -22.12
CA GLN A 184 35.64 2.01 -20.85
C GLN A 184 35.50 2.94 -19.62
N PRO A 185 34.46 3.80 -19.60
CA PRO A 185 34.29 4.79 -18.54
C PRO A 185 34.01 4.12 -17.18
N GLN A 186 34.47 4.76 -16.11
CA GLN A 186 34.11 4.41 -14.74
C GLN A 186 33.80 5.70 -13.97
N GLY A 187 32.72 5.68 -13.19
CA GLY A 187 32.34 6.79 -12.31
C GLY A 187 32.70 6.49 -10.87
N GLU A 188 33.05 7.52 -10.11
CA GLU A 188 33.22 7.47 -8.66
C GLU A 188 32.52 8.70 -8.05
N ILE A 189 31.83 8.51 -6.91
CA ILE A 189 31.33 9.63 -6.12
C ILE A 189 32.46 10.07 -5.19
N VAL A 190 32.92 11.30 -5.36
CA VAL A 190 33.85 11.97 -4.45
C VAL A 190 33.10 13.08 -3.73
N GLU A 191 33.10 13.03 -2.39
CA GLU A 191 32.53 14.06 -1.51
C GLU A 191 33.52 15.20 -1.22
#